data_AF-A0A060ZPX7-F1
#
_entry.id   AF-A0A060ZPX7-F1
#
_cell.length_a   1.000
_cell.length_b   1.000
_cell.length_c   1.000
_cell.angle_alpha   90.00
_cell.angle_beta   90.00
_cell.angle_gamma   90.00
#
_symmetry.space_group_name_H-M   'P 1'
#
loop_
_entity.id
_entity.type
_entity.pdbx_description
1 polymer ?
#
loop_
_entity_poly.entity_id
_entity_poly.type
_entity_poly.pdbx_seq_one_letter_code
_entity_poly.pdbx_strand_id
1 'polypeptide(L)'
;MGSGRRKTFGTAGEAALSQWMAENARVRWVEHPEAWTAEADLIARLDLPLNLDQSKRNAFRPRLKELRAQARQRARERPVTS
;
A
#
# COMPACT_ATOMS: atom_id res chain seq x y z
N MET A 1 3.94 -4.91 -19.95
CA MET A 1 4.51 -3.59 -19.60
C MET A 1 3.57 -2.50 -20.12
N GLY A 2 2.82 -1.84 -19.24
CA GLY A 2 1.57 -1.14 -19.60
C GLY A 2 1.71 0.38 -19.77
N SER A 3 1.15 0.90 -20.87
CA SER A 3 0.64 2.25 -21.21
C SER A 3 1.26 3.56 -20.65
N GLY A 4 2.33 3.54 -19.85
CA GLY A 4 2.94 4.74 -19.23
C GLY A 4 2.09 5.45 -18.17
N ARG A 5 0.80 5.10 -18.04
CA ARG A 5 -0.12 5.72 -17.05
C ARG A 5 -0.07 5.08 -15.67
N ARG A 6 0.35 3.81 -15.57
CA ARG A 6 0.44 3.08 -14.30
C ARG A 6 1.82 3.27 -13.70
N LYS A 7 1.89 3.75 -12.46
CA LYS A 7 3.12 3.75 -11.67
C LYS A 7 3.33 2.32 -11.15
N THR A 8 4.47 1.73 -11.44
CA THR A 8 4.91 0.43 -10.92
C THR A 8 6.25 0.62 -10.20
N PHE A 9 6.70 -0.37 -9.42
CA PHE A 9 8.03 -0.32 -8.81
C PHE A 9 9.14 -0.80 -9.77
N GLY A 10 8.78 -1.29 -10.96
CA GLY A 10 9.69 -1.98 -11.88
C GLY A 10 10.18 -3.31 -11.30
N THR A 11 10.83 -4.15 -12.10
CA THR A 11 11.22 -5.51 -11.68
C THR A 11 12.05 -5.52 -10.39
N ALA A 12 13.07 -4.67 -10.29
CA ALA A 12 13.92 -4.61 -9.10
C ALA A 12 13.18 -4.10 -7.85
N GLY A 13 12.29 -3.12 -8.01
CA GLY A 13 11.51 -2.58 -6.90
C GLY A 13 10.45 -3.54 -6.39
N GLU A 14 9.77 -4.28 -7.28
CA GLU A 14 8.83 -5.34 -6.89
C GLU A 14 9.56 -6.49 -6.18
N ALA A 15 10.76 -6.86 -6.62
CA ALA A 15 11.59 -7.87 -5.94
C ALA A 15 12.00 -7.41 -4.54
N ALA A 16 12.45 -6.17 -4.38
CA ALA A 16 12.80 -5.60 -3.08
C ALA A 16 11.58 -5.53 -2.13
N LEU A 17 10.41 -5.12 -2.65
CA LEU A 17 9.18 -5.13 -1.87
C LEU A 17 8.78 -6.55 -1.45
N SER A 18 8.93 -7.53 -2.34
CA SER A 18 8.64 -8.95 -2.06
C SER A 18 9.56 -9.50 -0.97
N GLN A 19 10.87 -9.23 -1.05
CA GLN A 19 11.84 -9.60 -0.02
C GLN A 19 11.45 -9.01 1.34
N TRP A 20 11.17 -7.70 1.38
CA TRP A 20 10.76 -7.02 2.60
C TRP A 20 9.48 -7.61 3.19
N MET A 21 8.48 -7.92 2.36
CA MET A 21 7.25 -8.57 2.82
C MET A 21 7.52 -9.98 3.34
N ALA A 22 8.39 -10.77 2.70
CA ALA A 22 8.74 -12.10 3.18
C ALA A 22 9.37 -12.07 4.58
N GLU A 23 10.15 -11.03 4.88
CA GLU A 23 10.81 -10.85 6.18
C GLU A 23 9.89 -10.27 7.26
N ASN A 24 8.93 -9.43 6.89
CA ASN A 24 8.19 -8.59 7.83
C ASN A 24 6.69 -8.89 7.90
N ALA A 25 6.08 -9.35 6.81
CA ALA A 25 4.63 -9.55 6.74
C ALA A 25 4.23 -10.87 7.39
N ARG A 26 3.25 -10.81 8.28
CA ARG A 26 2.64 -11.99 8.90
C ARG A 26 1.23 -12.14 8.36
N VAL A 27 0.97 -13.27 7.70
CA VAL A 27 -0.34 -13.56 7.12
C VAL A 27 -1.17 -14.40 8.10
N ARG A 28 -2.46 -14.05 8.20
CA ARG A 28 -3.48 -14.79 8.93
C ARG A 28 -4.70 -14.91 8.03
N TRP A 29 -5.43 -16.01 8.16
CA TRP A 29 -6.70 -16.22 7.49
C TRP A 29 -7.73 -16.69 8.52
N VAL A 30 -8.99 -16.37 8.27
CA VAL A 30 -10.13 -16.77 9.08
C VAL A 30 -11.32 -16.96 8.16
N GLU A 31 -12.14 -17.97 8.41
CA GLU A 31 -13.42 -18.11 7.73
C GLU A 31 -14.40 -17.07 8.26
N HIS A 32 -15.03 -16.32 7.36
CA HIS A 32 -16.00 -15.30 7.70
C HIS A 32 -17.30 -15.57 6.93
N PRO A 33 -18.47 -15.64 7.60
CA PRO A 33 -19.76 -15.90 6.94
C PRO A 33 -20.08 -14.88 5.83
N GLU A 34 -19.61 -13.64 6.01
CA GLU A 34 -19.79 -12.54 5.07
C GLU A 34 -18.41 -11.96 4.68
N ALA A 35 -17.58 -12.70 3.94
CA ALA A 35 -16.20 -12.29 3.68
C ALA A 35 -16.06 -10.89 3.03
N TRP A 36 -17.10 -10.40 2.35
CA TRP A 36 -17.14 -9.06 1.75
C TRP A 36 -17.22 -7.92 2.77
N THR A 37 -17.66 -8.15 4.01
CA THR A 37 -17.70 -7.11 5.07
C THR A 37 -16.40 -7.03 5.88
N ALA A 38 -15.61 -8.11 5.90
CA ALA A 38 -14.47 -8.27 6.79
C ALA A 38 -13.43 -7.13 6.68
N GLU A 39 -13.13 -6.64 5.47
CA GLU A 39 -12.18 -5.55 5.29
C GLU A 39 -12.66 -4.25 5.94
N ALA A 40 -13.90 -3.84 5.67
CA ALA A 40 -14.47 -2.61 6.20
C ALA A 40 -14.54 -2.67 7.74
N ASP A 41 -14.96 -3.81 8.29
CA ASP A 41 -15.06 -4.01 9.74
C ASP A 41 -13.68 -3.96 10.42
N LEU A 42 -12.68 -4.62 9.84
CA LEU A 42 -11.31 -4.61 10.38
C LEU A 42 -10.71 -3.21 10.34
N ILE A 43 -10.86 -2.49 9.22
CA ILE A 43 -10.35 -1.13 9.09
C ILE A 43 -11.09 -0.16 10.03
N ALA A 44 -12.40 -0.37 10.28
CA ALA A 44 -13.16 0.43 11.22
C ALA A 44 -12.76 0.19 12.69
N ARG A 45 -12.19 -0.98 13.01
CA ARG A 45 -11.84 -1.38 14.38
C ARG A 45 -10.35 -1.23 14.70
N LEU A 46 -9.49 -1.35 13.70
CA LEU A 46 -8.04 -1.33 13.84
C LEU A 46 -7.47 0.01 13.38
N ASP A 47 -6.43 0.47 14.07
CA ASP A 47 -5.68 1.65 13.63
C ASP A 47 -4.61 1.23 12.60
N LEU A 48 -5.01 1.16 11.32
CA LEU A 48 -4.18 0.68 10.22
C LEU A 48 -3.51 1.83 9.45
N PRO A 49 -2.25 2.19 9.74
CA PRO A 49 -1.64 3.40 9.20
C PRO A 49 -1.51 3.39 7.66
N LEU A 50 -1.31 2.22 7.04
CA LEU A 50 -1.11 2.11 5.59
C LEU A 50 -2.41 2.22 4.78
N ASN A 51 -3.59 2.05 5.40
CA ASN A 51 -4.91 2.15 4.76
C ASN A 51 -5.40 3.61 4.67
N LEU A 52 -4.65 4.46 3.95
CA LEU A 52 -4.77 5.93 4.00
C LEU A 52 -6.15 6.52 3.70
N ASP A 53 -6.96 5.86 2.87
CA ASP A 53 -8.29 6.38 2.49
C ASP A 53 -9.33 6.16 3.59
N GLN A 54 -9.18 5.10 4.38
CA GLN A 54 -10.17 4.66 5.36
C GLN A 54 -9.71 4.94 6.81
N SER A 55 -8.41 4.94 7.10
CA SER A 55 -7.84 5.18 8.44
C SER A 55 -7.69 6.68 8.78
N LYS A 56 -8.76 7.47 8.68
CA LYS A 56 -8.73 8.93 8.93
C LYS A 56 -8.32 9.33 10.34
N ARG A 57 -8.50 8.43 11.33
CA ARG A 57 -8.20 8.63 12.75
C ARG A 57 -6.72 8.42 13.11
N ASN A 58 -5.92 7.82 12.22
CA ASN A 58 -4.54 7.50 12.50
C ASN A 58 -3.67 8.78 12.55
N ALA A 59 -2.98 9.01 13.66
CA ALA A 59 -2.15 10.20 13.87
C ALA A 59 -0.97 10.32 12.87
N PHE A 60 -0.50 9.20 12.32
CA PHE A 60 0.61 9.16 11.35
C PHE A 60 0.15 9.37 9.89
N ARG A 61 -1.17 9.42 9.65
CA ARG A 61 -1.74 9.61 8.32
C ARG A 61 -1.23 10.85 7.57
N PRO A 62 -1.09 12.05 8.17
CA PRO A 62 -0.57 13.22 7.47
C PRO A 62 0.84 12.96 6.91
N ARG A 63 1.71 12.32 7.70
CA ARG A 63 3.07 11.98 7.31
C ARG A 63 3.10 10.97 6.16
N LEU A 64 2.27 9.93 6.21
CA LEU A 64 2.20 8.95 5.13
C LEU A 64 1.63 9.54 3.84
N LYS A 65 0.65 10.45 3.94
CA LYS A 65 0.11 11.17 2.77
C LYS A 65 1.19 12.02 2.09
N GLU A 66 2.01 12.71 2.89
CA GLU A 66 3.15 13.47 2.41
C GLU A 66 4.19 12.58 1.71
N LEU A 67 4.62 11.49 2.36
CA LEU A 67 5.58 10.54 1.79
C LEU A 67 5.08 9.94 0.46
N ARG A 68 3.79 9.60 0.39
CA ARG A 68 3.16 9.11 -0.86
C ARG A 68 3.15 10.17 -1.95
N ALA A 69 2.89 11.43 -1.62
CA ALA A 69 2.93 12.53 -2.57
C ALA A 69 4.34 12.74 -3.13
N GLN A 70 5.35 12.78 -2.26
CA GLN A 70 6.75 12.90 -2.65
C GLN A 70 7.21 11.72 -3.52
N ALA A 71 6.85 10.49 -3.17
CA ALA A 71 7.18 9.31 -3.97
C ALA A 71 6.55 9.36 -5.37
N ARG A 72 5.29 9.81 -5.48
CA ARG A 72 4.61 9.99 -6.78
C ARG A 72 5.26 11.09 -7.62
N GLN A 73 5.75 12.15 -6.99
CA GLN A 73 6.45 13.24 -7.67
C GLN A 73 7.79 12.76 -8.23
N ARG A 74 8.61 12.11 -7.40
CA ARG A 74 9.88 11.48 -7.83
C ARG A 74 9.68 10.49 -8.98
N ALA A 75 8.59 9.72 -8.96
CA ALA A 75 8.27 8.79 -10.04
C ALA A 75 7.91 9.48 -11.36
N ARG A 76 7.36 10.71 -11.34
CA ARG A 76 7.07 11.49 -12.56
C ARG A 76 8.33 12.11 -13.17
N GLU A 77 9.30 12.44 -12.32
CA GLU A 77 10.59 13.01 -12.73
C GLU A 77 11.54 11.95 -13.30
N ARG A 78 11.26 10.67 -13.07
CA ARG A 78 12.07 9.55 -13.57
C ARG A 78 11.61 9.11 -14.96
N PRO A 79 12.55 8.68 -15.82
CA PRO A 79 12.21 8.05 -17.09
C PRO A 79 11.34 6.80 -16.89
N VAL A 80 10.37 6.59 -17.79
CA VAL A 80 9.62 5.34 -17.81
C VAL A 80 10.56 4.21 -18.17
N THR A 81 10.78 3.29 -17.24
CA THR A 81 11.63 2.11 -17.43
C THR A 81 10.76 0.89 -17.64
N SER A 82 11.25 -0.07 -18.44
CA SER A 82 10.59 -1.36 -18.62
C SER A 82 11.02 -2.42 -17.60
#